data_AF-A0A947J212-F1
#
_entry.id   AF-A0A947J212-F1
#
_cell.length_a   1.000
_cell.length_b   1.000
_cell.length_c   1.000
_cell.angle_alpha   90.00
_cell.angle_beta   90.00
_cell.angle_gamma   90.00
#
_symmetry.space_group_name_H-M   'P 1'
#
loop_
_entity.id
_entity.type
_entity.pdbx_description
1 polymer ?
#
loop_
_entity_poly.entity_id
_entity_poly.type
_entity_poly.pdbx_seq_one_letter_code
_entity_poly.pdbx_strand_id
1 'polypeptide(L)'
;MSKTNDFMKKSNYLRLPNQSFWQQEEIGNGECPIKFVVKKIGEKGSPEDKAYDEYIKAHRFLPKNPMAILEQEIKEEGEKLLCSRTNIKDKKKILIILAHHGSEIALDYLEKYEEQIDPELEYWVEMAIDECELFLEDRQEQKKSIWN
;
A
#
# COMPACT_ATOMS: atom_id res chain seq x y z
N MET A 1 -13.85 0.25 41.60
CA MET A 1 -13.30 -1.01 41.04
C MET A 1 -13.23 -0.85 39.53
N SER A 2 -12.07 -0.42 39.02
CA SER A 2 -11.83 -0.31 37.56
C SER A 2 -11.56 -1.68 36.98
N LYS A 3 -12.26 -2.04 35.91
CA LYS A 3 -11.87 -3.15 35.04
C LYS A 3 -11.24 -2.56 33.79
N THR A 4 -9.92 -2.65 33.73
CA THR A 4 -9.13 -2.49 32.51
C THR A 4 -9.37 -3.72 31.64
N ASN A 5 -9.85 -3.52 30.41
CA ASN A 5 -9.84 -4.57 29.40
C ASN A 5 -8.45 -4.63 28.79
N ASP A 6 -7.69 -5.64 29.20
CA ASP A 6 -6.52 -6.16 28.49
C ASP A 6 -6.97 -6.69 27.11
N PHE A 7 -6.59 -6.00 26.05
CA PHE A 7 -6.65 -6.53 24.69
C PHE A 7 -5.28 -6.35 24.05
N MET A 8 -4.38 -7.25 24.35
CA MET A 8 -3.07 -7.34 23.71
C MET A 8 -2.83 -8.75 23.17
N LYS A 9 -2.44 -8.76 21.89
CA LYS A 9 -1.42 -9.61 21.25
C LYS A 9 -1.78 -11.06 20.95
N LYS A 10 -2.14 -11.29 19.69
CA LYS A 10 -1.50 -12.32 18.86
C LYS A 10 -1.36 -11.82 17.42
N SER A 11 -0.20 -11.26 17.08
CA SER A 11 0.27 -11.22 15.68
C SER A 11 1.50 -12.11 15.62
N ASN A 12 1.30 -13.38 15.28
CA ASN A 12 2.38 -14.27 14.90
C ASN A 12 2.64 -14.07 13.41
N TYR A 13 3.67 -13.32 13.06
CA TYR A 13 4.24 -13.34 11.71
C TYR A 13 5.66 -13.90 11.82
N LEU A 14 5.80 -15.18 11.50
CA LEU A 14 7.09 -15.81 11.23
C LEU A 14 7.36 -15.66 9.73
N ARG A 15 8.35 -14.85 9.35
CA ARG A 15 9.01 -14.92 8.04
C ARG A 15 10.50 -15.22 8.28
N LEU A 16 10.95 -16.37 7.79
CA LEU A 16 12.31 -16.91 7.92
C LEU A 16 13.28 -16.27 6.89
N PRO A 17 14.54 -16.73 6.78
CA PRO A 17 15.74 -16.03 7.22
C PRO A 17 16.50 -15.46 6.02
N ASN A 18 16.04 -14.34 5.46
CA ASN A 18 16.89 -13.48 4.63
C ASN A 18 16.34 -12.06 4.41
N GLN A 19 15.52 -11.57 5.34
CA GLN A 19 14.82 -10.30 5.18
C GLN A 19 15.44 -9.17 6.00
N SER A 20 15.52 -8.02 5.33
CA SER A 20 15.69 -6.68 5.87
C SER A 20 14.94 -6.50 7.19
N PHE A 21 15.57 -5.79 8.12
CA PHE A 21 15.06 -5.55 9.46
C PHE A 21 13.85 -4.60 9.39
N TRP A 22 12.71 -5.04 9.92
CA TRP A 22 11.41 -4.40 9.78
C TRP A 22 11.03 -3.63 11.07
N GLN A 23 10.65 -2.35 10.96
CA GLN A 23 10.26 -1.55 12.13
C GLN A 23 8.83 -1.01 11.98
N GLN A 24 8.02 -1.21 13.01
CA GLN A 24 6.63 -0.75 13.09
C GLN A 24 6.60 0.62 13.79
N GLU A 25 6.00 1.63 13.17
CA GLU A 25 5.73 2.93 13.81
C GLU A 25 4.22 3.10 14.01
N GLU A 26 3.80 3.46 15.22
CA GLU A 26 2.39 3.76 15.53
C GLU A 26 2.09 5.23 15.22
N ILE A 27 1.28 5.50 14.21
CA ILE A 27 0.78 6.85 13.90
C ILE A 27 -0.58 7.03 14.61
N GLY A 28 -0.66 7.98 15.53
CA GLY A 28 -1.84 8.21 16.36
C GLY A 28 -2.96 8.98 15.67
N ASN A 29 -4.21 8.59 15.96
CA ASN A 29 -5.49 9.28 15.77
C ASN A 29 -6.12 9.34 14.36
N GLY A 30 -6.83 8.27 13.99
CA GLY A 30 -8.06 8.35 13.19
C GLY A 30 -7.93 8.51 11.68
N GLU A 31 -6.71 8.58 11.16
CA GLU A 31 -6.39 8.46 9.74
C GLU A 31 -6.27 6.97 9.36
N CYS A 32 -6.30 6.66 8.06
CA CYS A 32 -6.23 5.30 7.49
C CYS A 32 -5.37 4.37 8.37
N PRO A 33 -5.80 3.14 8.72
CA PRO A 33 -5.03 2.27 9.58
C PRO A 33 -3.80 1.78 8.81
N ILE A 34 -2.83 2.67 8.59
CA ILE A 34 -1.50 2.39 8.08
C ILE A 34 -0.79 1.65 9.20
N LYS A 35 -1.16 0.39 9.37
CA LYS A 35 -0.25 -0.59 9.92
C LYS A 35 0.54 -1.08 8.72
N PHE A 36 1.85 -0.85 8.80
CA PHE A 36 2.88 -1.42 7.93
C PHE A 36 3.08 -0.69 6.59
N VAL A 37 3.59 0.55 6.60
CA VAL A 37 4.54 0.87 5.52
C VAL A 37 5.87 0.30 5.95
N VAL A 38 6.28 -0.74 5.25
CA VAL A 38 7.47 -1.50 5.57
C VAL A 38 8.67 -0.71 5.05
N LYS A 39 9.32 0.09 5.91
CA LYS A 39 10.55 0.79 5.52
C LYS A 39 11.71 -0.21 5.45
N LYS A 40 12.23 -0.45 4.25
CA LYS A 40 13.54 -1.09 4.07
C LYS A 40 14.61 -0.13 4.59
N ILE A 41 15.48 -0.60 5.49
CA ILE A 41 16.54 0.23 6.07
C ILE A 41 17.63 0.42 5.02
N GLY A 42 17.46 1.44 4.18
CA GLY A 42 18.46 1.95 3.24
C GLY A 42 19.35 3.03 3.86
N GLU A 43 20.37 3.45 3.10
CA GLU A 43 21.20 4.61 3.44
C GLU A 43 20.34 5.88 3.41
N LYS A 44 20.42 6.71 4.45
CA LYS A 44 19.68 7.98 4.53
C LYS A 44 20.05 8.89 3.35
N GLY A 45 19.04 9.42 2.68
CA GLY A 45 19.22 10.28 1.50
C GLY A 45 19.47 9.54 0.18
N SER A 46 19.45 8.21 0.20
CA SER A 46 19.41 7.40 -1.03
C SER A 46 18.16 7.72 -1.88
N PRO A 47 18.16 7.36 -3.18
CA PRO A 47 16.96 7.48 -4.02
C PRO A 47 15.75 6.74 -3.43
N GLU A 48 15.97 5.58 -2.83
CA GLU A 48 14.95 4.78 -2.13
C GLU A 48 14.36 5.54 -0.92
N ASP A 49 15.21 6.08 -0.03
CA ASP A 49 14.76 6.86 1.15
C ASP A 49 13.93 8.09 0.73
N LYS A 50 14.31 8.75 -0.37
CA LYS A 50 13.54 9.86 -0.93
C LYS A 50 12.21 9.41 -1.52
N ALA A 51 12.21 8.31 -2.29
CA ALA A 51 11.00 7.75 -2.87
C ALA A 51 10.01 7.36 -1.77
N TYR A 52 10.49 6.73 -0.71
CA TYR A 52 9.72 6.40 0.48
C TYR A 52 9.10 7.65 1.13
N ASP A 53 9.90 8.68 1.41
CA ASP A 53 9.41 9.93 2.00
C ASP A 53 8.33 10.60 1.13
N GLU A 54 8.47 10.55 -0.18
CA GLU A 54 7.46 11.08 -1.11
C GLU A 54 6.20 10.20 -1.16
N TYR A 55 6.35 8.88 -1.13
CA TYR A 55 5.26 7.90 -1.13
C TYR A 55 4.37 8.09 0.11
N ILE A 56 4.97 8.18 1.30
CA ILE A 56 4.26 8.50 2.54
C ILE A 56 3.49 9.81 2.41
N LYS A 57 4.12 10.87 1.89
CA LYS A 57 3.44 12.17 1.71
C LYS A 57 2.29 12.12 0.71
N ALA A 58 2.32 11.19 -0.24
CA ALA A 58 1.27 11.06 -1.26
C ALA A 58 -0.01 10.41 -0.74
N HIS A 59 -0.01 9.82 0.45
CA HIS A 59 -1.23 9.35 1.12
C HIS A 59 -2.26 10.47 1.35
N ARG A 60 -1.82 11.74 1.37
CA ARG A 60 -2.72 12.90 1.39
C ARG A 60 -3.69 12.97 0.20
N PHE A 61 -3.43 12.23 -0.87
CA PHE A 61 -4.28 12.17 -2.06
C PHE A 61 -5.34 11.07 -1.98
N LEU A 62 -5.29 10.20 -0.96
CA LEU A 62 -6.26 9.14 -0.80
C LEU A 62 -7.64 9.72 -0.46
N PRO A 63 -8.72 9.17 -1.04
CA PRO A 63 -10.06 9.44 -0.55
C PRO A 63 -10.22 8.85 0.86
N LYS A 64 -11.24 9.32 1.58
CA LYS A 64 -11.52 8.86 2.94
C LYS A 64 -11.69 7.34 3.06
N ASN A 65 -12.19 6.68 2.01
CA ASN A 65 -12.34 5.24 1.95
C ASN A 65 -11.87 4.70 0.58
N PRO A 66 -10.57 4.42 0.42
CA PRO A 66 -10.03 3.96 -0.86
C PRO A 66 -10.55 2.58 -1.27
N MET A 67 -10.90 1.73 -0.32
CA MET A 67 -11.45 0.40 -0.58
C MET A 67 -12.88 0.41 -1.13
N ALA A 68 -13.58 1.55 -1.03
CA ALA A 68 -14.95 1.73 -1.51
C ALA A 68 -15.04 2.42 -2.88
N ILE A 69 -13.91 2.74 -3.51
CA ILE A 69 -13.87 3.22 -4.89
C ILE A 69 -14.50 2.15 -5.80
N LEU A 70 -15.26 2.57 -6.80
CA LEU A 70 -15.93 1.62 -7.69
C LEU A 70 -14.89 0.92 -8.58
N GLU A 71 -15.14 -0.35 -8.89
CA GLU A 71 -14.25 -1.13 -9.76
C GLU A 71 -14.01 -0.44 -11.13
N GLN A 72 -15.04 0.20 -11.68
CA GLN A 72 -14.93 0.95 -12.93
C GLN A 72 -13.96 2.13 -12.82
N GLU A 73 -13.98 2.85 -11.69
CA GLU A 73 -13.04 3.95 -11.44
C GLU A 73 -11.61 3.43 -11.26
N ILE A 74 -11.43 2.27 -10.61
CA ILE A 74 -10.13 1.60 -10.50
C ILE A 74 -9.57 1.22 -11.87
N LYS A 75 -10.41 0.70 -12.77
CA LYS A 75 -10.01 0.42 -14.15
C LYS A 75 -9.59 1.69 -14.88
N GLU A 76 -10.36 2.77 -14.74
CA GLU A 76 -10.01 4.06 -15.37
C GLU A 76 -8.69 4.63 -14.85
N GLU A 77 -8.40 4.53 -13.55
CA GLU A 77 -7.09 4.91 -13.01
C GLU A 77 -5.98 3.98 -13.49
N GLY A 78 -6.22 2.66 -13.55
CA GLY A 78 -5.29 1.68 -14.11
C GLY A 78 -4.90 1.96 -15.57
N GLU A 79 -5.88 2.24 -16.43
CA GLU A 79 -5.63 2.61 -17.82
C GLU A 79 -4.83 3.93 -17.93
N LYS A 80 -5.11 4.90 -17.05
CA LYS A 80 -4.30 6.13 -16.98
C LYS A 80 -2.86 5.84 -16.55
N LEU A 81 -2.63 4.90 -15.64
CA LEU A 81 -1.29 4.52 -15.20
C LEU A 81 -0.44 3.97 -16.35
N LEU A 82 -1.02 3.06 -17.13
CA LEU A 82 -0.37 2.42 -18.29
C LEU A 82 -0.21 3.37 -19.49
N CYS A 83 -0.92 4.51 -19.50
CA CYS A 83 -0.80 5.49 -20.58
C CYS A 83 0.54 6.25 -20.50
N SER A 84 1.35 6.14 -21.56
CA SER A 84 2.65 6.84 -21.68
C SER A 84 2.54 8.37 -21.72
N ARG A 85 1.34 8.92 -21.93
CA ARG A 85 1.09 10.37 -21.90
C ARG A 85 0.76 10.91 -20.50
N THR A 86 0.46 10.02 -19.55
CA THR A 86 0.20 10.42 -18.17
C THR A 86 1.49 10.88 -17.53
N ASN A 87 1.49 12.08 -16.94
CA ASN A 87 2.69 12.62 -16.30
C ASN A 87 3.01 11.89 -14.98
N ILE A 88 4.27 11.92 -14.57
CA ILE A 88 4.77 11.24 -13.38
C ILE A 88 4.00 11.64 -12.10
N LYS A 89 3.61 12.90 -11.96
CA LYS A 89 2.89 13.37 -10.77
C LYS A 89 1.51 12.72 -10.64
N ASP A 90 0.82 12.52 -11.75
CA ASP A 90 -0.48 11.86 -11.76
C ASP A 90 -0.32 10.35 -11.61
N LYS A 91 0.71 9.73 -12.21
CA LYS A 91 1.05 8.31 -11.95
C LYS A 91 1.29 8.04 -10.46
N LYS A 92 2.05 8.90 -9.76
CA LYS A 92 2.26 8.80 -8.29
C LYS A 92 0.95 8.78 -7.50
N LYS A 93 -0.04 9.58 -7.88
CA LYS A 93 -1.37 9.57 -7.22
C LYS A 93 -2.12 8.27 -7.50
N ILE A 94 -2.08 7.83 -8.76
CA ILE A 94 -2.76 6.61 -9.20
C ILE A 94 -2.18 5.39 -8.45
N LEU A 95 -0.86 5.28 -8.36
CA LEU A 95 -0.19 4.20 -7.63
C LEU A 95 -0.71 4.08 -6.19
N ILE A 96 -0.79 5.20 -5.47
CA ILE A 96 -1.31 5.24 -4.09
C ILE A 96 -2.78 4.80 -4.02
N ILE A 97 -3.61 5.24 -4.97
CA ILE A 97 -5.03 4.86 -5.04
C ILE A 97 -5.17 3.35 -5.27
N LEU A 98 -4.44 2.80 -6.25
CA LEU A 98 -4.48 1.38 -6.59
C LEU A 98 -3.95 0.52 -5.43
N ALA A 99 -2.81 0.91 -4.85
CA ALA A 99 -2.22 0.26 -3.69
C ALA A 99 -3.23 0.08 -2.56
N HIS A 100 -3.94 1.16 -2.19
CA HIS A 100 -4.89 1.16 -1.09
C HIS A 100 -6.27 0.58 -1.41
N HIS A 101 -6.54 0.24 -2.67
CA HIS A 101 -7.80 -0.38 -3.02
C HIS A 101 -7.84 -1.84 -2.58
N GLY A 102 -6.73 -2.59 -2.72
CA GLY A 102 -6.64 -3.98 -2.29
C GLY A 102 -7.60 -4.92 -3.03
N SER A 103 -7.62 -4.84 -4.36
CA SER A 103 -8.35 -5.79 -5.23
C SER A 103 -7.43 -6.45 -6.24
N GLU A 104 -7.82 -7.62 -6.73
CA GLU A 104 -7.11 -8.34 -7.80
C GLU A 104 -6.96 -7.48 -9.07
N ILE A 105 -7.96 -6.66 -9.39
CA ILE A 105 -7.91 -5.76 -10.55
C ILE A 105 -6.87 -4.65 -10.35
N ALA A 106 -6.80 -4.06 -9.14
CA ALA A 106 -5.80 -3.05 -8.86
C ALA A 106 -4.39 -3.63 -8.93
N LEU A 107 -4.20 -4.83 -8.36
CA LEU A 107 -2.93 -5.57 -8.39
C LEU A 107 -2.49 -5.87 -9.84
N ASP A 108 -3.39 -6.39 -10.68
CA ASP A 108 -3.11 -6.68 -12.09
C ASP A 108 -2.65 -5.42 -12.87
N TYR A 109 -3.22 -4.25 -12.60
CA TYR A 109 -2.73 -3.00 -13.21
C TYR A 109 -1.36 -2.57 -12.70
N LEU A 110 -1.06 -2.79 -11.41
CA LEU A 110 0.25 -2.48 -10.83
C LEU A 110 1.33 -3.39 -11.42
N GLU A 111 1.08 -4.70 -11.51
CA GLU A 111 2.00 -5.68 -12.12
C GLU A 111 2.24 -5.36 -13.61
N LYS A 112 1.18 -5.04 -14.37
CA LYS A 112 1.32 -4.59 -15.77
C LYS A 112 2.12 -3.31 -15.93
N TYR A 113 2.07 -2.43 -14.94
CA TYR A 113 2.84 -1.20 -14.97
C TYR A 113 4.31 -1.44 -14.64
N GLU A 114 4.61 -2.39 -13.74
CA GLU A 114 5.97 -2.84 -13.44
C GLU A 114 6.72 -3.28 -14.71
N GLU A 115 6.05 -3.97 -15.64
CA GLU A 115 6.62 -4.40 -16.93
C GLU A 115 7.05 -3.24 -17.85
N GLN A 116 6.50 -2.03 -17.67
CA GLN A 116 6.77 -0.84 -18.49
C GLN A 116 7.02 0.40 -17.63
N ILE A 117 7.69 0.18 -16.50
CA ILE A 117 7.85 1.17 -15.45
C ILE A 117 8.65 2.39 -15.91
N ASP A 118 8.18 3.58 -15.49
CA ASP A 118 9.01 4.77 -15.59
C ASP A 118 10.15 4.63 -14.56
N PRO A 119 11.44 4.75 -14.93
CA PRO A 119 12.55 4.50 -13.99
C PRO A 119 12.52 5.33 -12.70
N GLU A 120 11.87 6.50 -12.70
CA GLU A 120 11.69 7.33 -11.49
C GLU A 120 10.70 6.70 -10.48
N LEU A 121 9.86 5.77 -10.93
CA LEU A 121 8.78 5.17 -10.17
C LEU A 121 9.06 3.73 -9.74
N GLU A 122 10.28 3.22 -9.95
CA GLU A 122 10.70 1.86 -9.55
C GLU A 122 10.29 1.50 -8.12
N TYR A 123 10.81 2.23 -7.14
CA TYR A 123 10.48 2.03 -5.73
C TYR A 123 8.99 2.29 -5.41
N TRP A 124 8.32 3.15 -6.17
CA TRP A 124 6.90 3.44 -5.95
C TRP A 124 6.01 2.25 -6.31
N VAL A 125 6.35 1.54 -7.40
CA VAL A 125 5.59 0.38 -7.86
C VAL A 125 5.81 -0.79 -6.91
N GLU A 126 7.06 -1.03 -6.47
CA GLU A 126 7.37 -2.05 -5.45
C GLU A 126 6.51 -1.84 -4.19
N MET A 127 6.52 -0.62 -3.62
CA MET A 127 5.70 -0.30 -2.44
C MET A 127 4.19 -0.42 -2.69
N ALA A 128 3.73 -0.01 -3.88
CA ALA A 128 2.31 -0.06 -4.22
C ALA A 128 1.80 -1.50 -4.37
N ILE A 129 2.60 -2.40 -4.94
CA ILE A 129 2.28 -3.83 -5.06
C ILE A 129 2.23 -4.46 -3.67
N ASP A 130 3.26 -4.27 -2.85
CA ASP A 130 3.33 -4.81 -1.49
C ASP A 130 2.10 -4.39 -0.65
N GLU A 131 1.71 -3.12 -0.70
CA GLU A 131 0.51 -2.63 -0.01
C GLU A 131 -0.77 -3.21 -0.59
N CYS A 132 -0.88 -3.32 -1.92
CA CYS A 132 -2.07 -3.88 -2.56
C CYS A 132 -2.27 -5.36 -2.20
N GLU A 133 -1.20 -6.15 -2.21
CA GLU A 133 -1.24 -7.55 -1.77
C GLU A 133 -1.68 -7.67 -0.32
N LEU A 134 -1.10 -6.87 0.57
CA LEU A 134 -1.46 -6.85 1.98
C LEU A 134 -2.95 -6.54 2.20
N PHE A 135 -3.48 -5.50 1.54
CA PHE A 135 -4.90 -5.15 1.66
C PHE A 135 -5.83 -6.16 0.99
N LEU A 136 -5.38 -6.81 -0.09
CA LEU A 136 -6.12 -7.89 -0.73
C LEU A 136 -6.24 -9.10 0.22
N GLU A 137 -5.15 -9.48 0.88
CA GLU A 137 -5.13 -10.56 1.87
C GLU A 137 -6.09 -10.27 3.04
N ASP A 138 -5.99 -9.09 3.67
CA ASP A 138 -6.87 -8.68 4.78
C ASP A 138 -8.35 -8.73 4.37
N ARG A 139 -8.68 -8.24 3.17
CA ARG A 139 -10.04 -8.31 2.61
C ARG A 139 -10.52 -9.75 2.44
N GLN A 140 -9.66 -10.66 2.00
CA GLN A 140 -10.01 -12.07 1.85
C GLN A 140 -10.22 -12.76 3.22
N GLU A 141 -9.41 -12.43 4.22
CA GLU A 141 -9.57 -12.95 5.59
C GLU A 141 -10.87 -12.49 6.23
N GLN A 142 -11.22 -11.20 6.09
CA GLN A 142 -12.49 -10.65 6.58
C GLN A 142 -13.70 -11.31 5.93
N LYS A 143 -13.62 -11.62 4.62
CA LYS A 143 -14.68 -12.39 3.95
C LYS A 143 -14.83 -13.77 4.58
N LYS A 144 -13.74 -14.48 4.87
CA LYS A 144 -13.79 -15.82 5.48
C LYS A 144 -14.39 -15.82 6.88
N SER A 145 -14.13 -14.78 7.69
CA SER A 145 -14.65 -14.71 9.07
C SER A 145 -16.15 -14.47 9.16
N ILE A 146 -16.77 -13.86 8.15
CA ILE A 146 -18.23 -13.65 8.09
C ILE A 146 -18.98 -14.97 7.88
N TRP A 147 -18.34 -15.95 7.25
CA TRP A 147 -18.97 -17.24 6.88
C TRP A 147 -18.67 -18.39 7.85
N ASN A 148 -17.90 -18.16 8.91
CA ASN A 148 -17.55 -19.14 9.95
C ASN A 148 -18.24 -18.81 11.28
#